data_AF-A0ABD2UQ11-F1
#
_entry.id   AF-A0ABD2UQ11-F1
#
_cell.length_a   1.000
_cell.length_b   1.000
_cell.length_c   1.000
_cell.angle_alpha   90.00
_cell.angle_beta   90.00
_cell.angle_gamma   90.00
#
_symmetry.space_group_name_H-M   'P 1'
#
loop_
_entity.id
_entity.type
_entity.pdbx_description
1 polymer ?
#
loop_
_entity_poly.entity_id
_entity_poly.type
_entity_poly.pdbx_seq_one_letter_code
_entity_poly.pdbx_strand_id
1 'polypeptide(L)'
;MDPAHVQYSHYGIMNVPVAPKSVKADREGGRPLDITVTKLDVNVITANQGPGRNTFVPPCVYYSYFAFGGPQGKTSAVSSGTVQEKPSAEKQKKALLVFICIPVSPGHSRIIFASPRNFATWADRIIPRWIFHLGQNLILDSDLYLLHVEERKLKEIGSYNWHKACYVPTKADAIVVAFRRWLNKYAGGQVDWRGKYNGDLPPTPPRKQLLDRYWTHTVNCTSCNLAYKGLNALEVVLQIASIGVIGIVAAAKQGTLSVVARYSLVTIALLCFVASRWLSHFIYKNFHFHDYDHAFR
;
A
#
# COMPACT_ATOMS: atom_id res chain seq x y z
N MET A 1 -8.33 6.39 7.63
CA MET A 1 -6.90 6.72 7.82
C MET A 1 -6.71 8.19 7.53
N ASP A 2 -6.22 8.95 8.51
CA ASP A 2 -5.85 10.36 8.33
C ASP A 2 -4.56 10.44 7.49
N PRO A 3 -4.55 11.07 6.31
CA PRO A 3 -3.35 11.20 5.47
C PRO A 3 -2.12 11.86 6.15
N ALA A 4 -2.23 12.48 7.32
CA ALA A 4 -1.06 12.96 8.05
C ALA A 4 -0.11 11.84 8.50
N HIS A 5 -0.60 10.61 8.70
CA HIS A 5 0.25 9.49 9.13
C HIS A 5 1.28 9.07 8.07
N VAL A 6 1.07 9.41 6.79
CA VAL A 6 1.80 8.87 5.64
C VAL A 6 3.33 9.04 5.76
N GLN A 7 3.79 10.16 6.31
CA GLN A 7 5.22 10.42 6.48
C GLN A 7 5.87 9.51 7.55
N TYR A 8 5.06 9.05 8.50
CA TYR A 8 5.50 8.28 9.66
C TYR A 8 5.34 6.77 9.39
N SER A 9 4.13 6.31 9.09
CA SER A 9 3.84 4.87 8.93
C SER A 9 4.37 4.29 7.62
N HIS A 10 4.73 5.12 6.64
CA HIS A 10 5.30 4.65 5.38
C HIS A 10 6.73 5.13 5.17
N TYR A 11 7.43 5.51 6.25
CA TYR A 11 8.82 5.93 6.19
C TYR A 11 9.69 4.85 5.51
N GLY A 12 10.48 5.28 4.52
CA GLY A 12 11.31 4.42 3.68
C GLY A 12 10.54 3.49 2.72
N ILE A 13 9.20 3.55 2.65
CA ILE A 13 8.39 2.84 1.65
C ILE A 13 7.92 3.81 0.56
N MET A 14 7.28 4.91 0.96
CA MET A 14 6.72 5.89 0.03
C MET A 14 7.70 7.02 -0.22
N ASN A 15 7.95 7.33 -1.49
CA ASN A 15 8.66 8.54 -1.89
C ASN A 15 7.71 9.74 -1.81
N VAL A 16 7.58 10.31 -0.61
CA VAL A 16 6.76 11.50 -0.39
C VAL A 16 7.55 12.75 -0.81
N PRO A 17 6.95 13.69 -1.57
CA PRO A 17 7.65 14.90 -1.97
C PRO A 17 8.12 15.72 -0.76
N VAL A 18 9.39 16.15 -0.80
CA VAL A 18 9.96 17.03 0.22
C VAL A 18 9.15 18.33 0.30
N ALA A 19 8.87 18.77 1.52
CA ALA A 19 8.14 20.01 1.73
C ALA A 19 8.93 21.21 1.15
N PRO A 20 8.26 22.18 0.51
CA PRO A 20 8.90 23.45 0.17
C PRO A 20 9.50 24.10 1.42
N LYS A 21 10.64 24.79 1.29
CA LYS A 21 11.30 25.49 2.42
C LYS A 21 10.39 26.47 3.18
N SER A 22 9.30 26.92 2.54
CA SER A 22 8.30 27.82 3.13
C SER A 22 7.34 27.13 4.11
N VAL A 23 7.28 25.78 4.14
CA VAL A 23 6.44 25.01 5.05
C VAL A 23 7.33 24.37 6.10
N LYS A 24 7.09 24.68 7.38
CA LYS A 24 7.76 23.99 8.49
C LYS A 24 7.31 22.54 8.50
N ALA A 25 8.26 21.64 8.28
CA ALA A 25 8.09 20.21 8.49
C ALA A 25 8.85 19.80 9.76
N ASP A 26 8.38 18.76 10.44
CA ASP A 26 9.14 18.13 11.51
C ASP A 26 10.31 17.30 10.96
N ARG A 27 11.03 16.62 11.86
CA ARG A 27 12.20 15.79 11.53
C ARG A 27 11.85 14.66 10.54
N GLU A 28 10.63 14.12 10.61
CA GLU A 28 10.17 12.99 9.81
C GLU A 28 9.44 13.46 8.52
N GLY A 29 9.40 14.77 8.27
CA GLY A 29 8.78 15.36 7.09
C GLY A 29 7.26 15.55 7.22
N GLY A 30 6.72 15.32 8.41
CA GLY A 30 5.36 15.64 8.78
C GLY A 30 5.09 17.13 8.67
N ARG A 31 3.91 17.49 8.16
CA ARG A 31 3.53 18.88 7.92
C ARG A 31 2.05 19.10 8.22
N PRO A 32 1.65 20.33 8.58
CA PRO A 32 0.24 20.65 8.76
C PRO A 32 -0.57 20.30 7.51
N LEU A 33 -1.68 19.60 7.71
CA LEU A 33 -2.61 19.24 6.65
C LEU A 33 -3.95 19.90 6.91
N ASP A 34 -4.34 20.81 6.03
CA ASP A 34 -5.64 21.46 6.09
C ASP A 34 -6.65 20.64 5.25
N ILE A 35 -7.50 19.89 5.94
CA ILE A 35 -8.63 19.19 5.34
C ILE A 35 -9.91 19.94 5.72
N THR A 36 -10.68 20.32 4.70
CA THR A 36 -11.97 20.99 4.91
C THR A 36 -13.08 20.15 4.29
N VAL A 37 -14.01 19.71 5.13
CA VAL A 37 -15.22 18.98 4.70
C VAL A 37 -16.12 19.93 3.93
N THR A 38 -16.40 19.61 2.68
CA THR A 38 -17.25 20.42 1.79
C THR A 38 -18.67 19.89 1.69
N LYS A 39 -18.87 18.58 1.88
CA LYS A 39 -20.17 17.93 1.86
C LYS A 39 -20.19 16.76 2.84
N LEU A 40 -21.29 16.63 3.57
CA LEU A 40 -21.59 15.50 4.45
C LEU A 40 -23.09 15.21 4.34
N ASP A 41 -23.45 14.21 3.54
CA ASP A 41 -24.83 13.74 3.37
C ASP A 41 -24.91 12.21 3.47
N VAL A 42 -26.12 11.65 3.40
CA VAL A 42 -26.33 10.20 3.53
C VAL A 42 -25.65 9.38 2.42
N ASN A 43 -25.45 9.95 1.24
CA ASN A 43 -24.93 9.28 0.05
C ASN A 43 -23.45 9.58 -0.24
N VAL A 44 -22.86 10.62 0.37
CA VAL A 44 -21.47 11.01 0.12
C VAL A 44 -20.90 11.92 1.20
N ILE A 45 -19.60 11.77 1.44
CA ILE A 45 -18.78 12.75 2.17
C ILE A 45 -17.68 13.23 1.24
N THR A 46 -17.50 14.54 1.10
CA THR A 46 -16.37 15.12 0.34
C THR A 46 -15.59 16.08 1.19
N ALA A 47 -14.27 16.07 1.04
CA ALA A 47 -13.37 17.03 1.68
C ALA A 47 -12.27 17.47 0.71
N ASN A 48 -11.91 18.74 0.76
CA ASN A 48 -10.74 19.26 0.05
C ASN A 48 -9.49 19.07 0.90
N GLN A 49 -8.36 18.74 0.27
CA GLN A 49 -7.04 18.58 0.89
C GLN A 49 -5.98 19.18 -0.04
N GLY A 50 -5.62 20.45 0.15
CA GLY A 50 -4.74 21.17 -0.76
C GLY A 50 -5.23 21.11 -2.22
N PRO A 51 -4.40 20.70 -3.21
CA PRO A 51 -4.82 20.52 -4.60
C PRO A 51 -5.64 19.23 -4.84
N GLY A 52 -5.84 18.42 -3.80
CA GLY A 52 -6.56 17.16 -3.87
C GLY A 52 -7.96 17.21 -3.28
N ARG A 53 -8.70 16.11 -3.46
CA ARG A 53 -10.05 15.92 -2.92
C ARG A 53 -10.22 14.49 -2.45
N ASN A 54 -10.77 14.32 -1.26
CA ASN A 54 -11.15 13.04 -0.69
C ASN A 54 -12.66 12.87 -0.80
N THR A 55 -13.11 11.66 -1.12
CA THR A 55 -14.52 11.31 -1.24
C THR A 55 -14.76 9.95 -0.61
N PHE A 56 -15.71 9.88 0.31
CA PHE A 56 -16.29 8.62 0.77
C PHE A 56 -17.68 8.46 0.16
N VAL A 57 -17.92 7.31 -0.46
CA VAL A 57 -19.20 6.90 -1.02
C VAL A 57 -19.64 5.62 -0.30
N PRO A 58 -20.74 5.66 0.46
CA PRO A 58 -21.30 4.48 1.10
C PRO A 58 -21.62 3.37 0.08
N PRO A 59 -21.55 2.10 0.48
CA PRO A 59 -21.31 1.66 1.86
C PRO A 59 -19.82 1.55 2.24
N CYS A 60 -18.90 1.52 1.27
CA CYS A 60 -17.52 1.09 1.54
C CYS A 60 -16.43 1.67 0.62
N VAL A 61 -16.74 2.66 -0.21
CA VAL A 61 -15.78 3.22 -1.17
C VAL A 61 -15.17 4.49 -0.62
N TYR A 62 -13.86 4.57 -0.62
CA TYR A 62 -13.10 5.79 -0.35
C TYR A 62 -12.14 6.04 -1.50
N TYR A 63 -12.07 7.27 -1.99
CA TYR A 63 -11.03 7.64 -2.94
C TYR A 63 -10.49 9.04 -2.72
N SER A 64 -9.20 9.20 -3.01
CA SER A 64 -8.47 10.45 -2.94
C SER A 64 -7.92 10.81 -4.32
N TYR A 65 -8.31 11.97 -4.82
CA TYR A 65 -7.79 12.58 -6.03
C TYR A 65 -6.63 13.50 -5.69
N PHE A 66 -5.53 13.38 -6.43
CA PHE A 66 -4.36 14.25 -6.32
C PHE A 66 -4.02 14.84 -7.68
N ALA A 67 -3.88 16.16 -7.73
CA ALA A 67 -3.42 16.88 -8.91
C ALA A 67 -2.04 17.50 -8.66
N PHE A 68 -1.12 17.27 -9.59
CA PHE A 68 0.25 17.79 -9.56
C PHE A 68 0.55 18.52 -10.86
N GLY A 69 1.17 19.71 -10.76
CA GLY A 69 1.52 20.54 -11.92
C GLY A 69 0.28 21.10 -12.62
N GLY A 70 0.06 22.40 -12.50
CA GLY A 70 -1.03 23.13 -13.13
C GLY A 70 -1.01 24.57 -12.63
N PRO A 71 -1.58 25.55 -13.36
CA PRO A 71 -1.56 26.93 -12.91
C PRO A 71 -2.22 27.02 -11.53
N GLN A 72 -1.49 27.53 -10.55
CA GLN A 72 -2.03 27.93 -9.24
C GLN A 72 -2.92 29.16 -9.46
N GLY A 73 -4.10 28.93 -10.03
CA GLY A 73 -5.11 29.95 -10.25
C GLY A 73 -5.94 30.11 -9.00
N LYS A 74 -5.73 31.23 -8.31
CA LYS A 74 -6.66 31.82 -7.35
C LYS A 74 -8.09 31.70 -7.89
N THR A 75 -9.02 31.22 -7.08
CA THR A 75 -10.44 31.54 -7.23
C THR A 75 -10.57 33.06 -7.24
N SER A 76 -10.68 33.66 -8.41
CA SER A 76 -11.10 35.06 -8.55
C SER A 76 -11.97 35.20 -9.78
N ALA A 77 -13.02 35.99 -9.55
CA ALA A 77 -14.17 36.26 -10.37
C ALA A 77 -13.89 36.47 -11.86
N VAL A 78 -14.95 36.16 -12.63
CA VAL A 78 -15.21 36.64 -13.99
C VAL A 78 -14.76 38.09 -14.16
N SER A 79 -13.88 38.33 -15.13
CA SER A 79 -13.91 39.56 -15.91
C SER A 79 -13.38 39.29 -17.32
N SER A 80 -14.07 39.91 -18.26
CA SER A 80 -14.06 39.79 -19.70
C SER A 80 -12.79 40.28 -20.39
N GLY A 81 -12.46 39.60 -21.51
CA GLY A 81 -11.92 40.22 -22.72
C GLY A 81 -10.41 40.39 -22.83
N THR A 82 -9.73 39.44 -23.48
CA THR A 82 -8.85 39.65 -24.65
C THR A 82 -8.18 38.32 -25.02
N VAL A 83 -8.14 38.02 -26.32
CA VAL A 83 -7.51 36.81 -26.87
C VAL A 83 -5.98 36.96 -26.75
N GLN A 84 -5.41 36.34 -25.72
CA GLN A 84 -3.98 36.02 -25.68
C GLN A 84 -3.80 34.53 -25.97
N GLU A 85 -2.88 34.22 -26.89
CA GLU A 85 -2.47 32.87 -27.25
C GLU A 85 -2.23 32.03 -25.99
N LYS A 86 -2.95 30.90 -25.89
CA LYS A 86 -2.80 29.94 -24.80
C LYS A 86 -1.35 29.43 -24.79
N PRO A 87 -0.58 29.63 -23.71
CA PRO A 87 0.60 28.81 -23.47
C PRO A 87 0.12 27.37 -23.43
N SER A 88 0.81 26.46 -24.11
CA SER A 88 0.50 25.03 -24.13
C SER A 88 0.27 24.56 -22.70
N ALA A 89 -0.98 24.28 -22.33
CA ALA A 89 -1.33 23.88 -20.98
C ALA A 89 -0.52 22.64 -20.62
N GLU A 90 0.46 22.77 -19.72
CA GLU A 90 1.17 21.62 -19.18
C GLU A 90 0.12 20.62 -18.69
N LYS A 91 0.14 19.41 -19.26
CA LYS A 91 -0.86 18.38 -18.94
C LYS A 91 -0.78 18.09 -17.45
N GLN A 92 -1.82 18.50 -16.72
CA GLN A 92 -1.93 18.26 -15.28
C GLN A 92 -1.78 16.77 -14.98
N LYS A 93 -0.81 16.43 -14.14
CA LYS A 93 -0.59 15.06 -13.67
C LYS A 93 -1.64 14.78 -12.60
N LYS A 94 -2.34 13.66 -12.74
CA LYS A 94 -3.44 13.24 -11.89
C LYS A 94 -3.16 11.83 -11.40
N ALA A 95 -3.30 11.63 -10.10
CA ALA A 95 -3.33 10.32 -9.47
C ALA A 95 -4.62 10.18 -8.68
N LEU A 96 -5.14 8.96 -8.62
CA LEU A 96 -6.29 8.62 -7.81
C LEU A 96 -5.88 7.44 -6.92
N LEU A 97 -6.25 7.48 -5.65
CA LEU A 97 -6.12 6.39 -4.71
C LEU A 97 -7.53 5.90 -4.42
N VAL A 98 -7.84 4.63 -4.67
CA VAL A 98 -9.17 4.05 -4.46
C VAL A 98 -9.06 2.87 -3.52
N PHE A 99 -9.85 2.92 -2.46
CA PHE A 99 -10.05 1.83 -1.52
C PHE A 99 -11.52 1.44 -1.51
N ILE A 100 -11.78 0.14 -1.65
CA ILE A 100 -13.10 -0.45 -1.40
C ILE A 100 -12.92 -1.39 -0.22
N CYS A 101 -13.43 -0.99 0.94
CA CYS A 101 -13.25 -1.68 2.23
C CYS A 101 -14.52 -2.45 2.59
N ILE A 102 -14.66 -3.65 2.06
CA ILE A 102 -15.89 -4.45 2.17
C ILE A 102 -15.89 -5.21 3.50
N PRO A 103 -16.85 -4.94 4.40
CA PRO A 103 -16.98 -5.70 5.63
C PRO A 103 -17.36 -7.17 5.33
N VAL A 104 -16.73 -8.13 6.02
CA VAL A 104 -17.01 -9.56 5.84
C VAL A 104 -17.53 -10.18 7.13
N SER A 105 -16.81 -9.99 8.23
CA SER A 105 -17.19 -10.40 9.58
C SER A 105 -16.42 -9.56 10.59
N PRO A 106 -16.78 -9.55 11.87
CA PRO A 106 -15.97 -8.89 12.89
C PRO A 106 -14.48 -9.30 12.81
N GLY A 107 -13.57 -8.33 12.87
CA GLY A 107 -12.13 -8.54 12.69
C GLY A 107 -11.66 -8.79 11.26
N HIS A 108 -12.56 -8.80 10.27
CA HIS A 108 -12.23 -9.15 8.89
C HIS A 108 -12.93 -8.23 7.88
N SER A 109 -12.10 -7.53 7.10
CA SER A 109 -12.56 -6.75 5.95
C SER A 109 -11.76 -7.13 4.71
N ARG A 110 -12.41 -7.12 3.55
CA ARG A 110 -11.74 -7.25 2.26
C ARG A 110 -11.41 -5.86 1.73
N ILE A 111 -10.13 -5.62 1.45
CA ILE A 111 -9.68 -4.40 0.80
C ILE A 111 -9.44 -4.65 -0.69
N ILE A 112 -10.05 -3.84 -1.54
CA ILE A 112 -9.70 -3.75 -2.97
C ILE A 112 -9.03 -2.39 -3.15
N PHE A 113 -7.78 -2.43 -3.61
CA PHE A 113 -6.94 -1.26 -3.75
C PHE A 113 -6.59 -1.01 -5.21
N ALA A 114 -6.78 0.23 -5.68
CA ALA A 114 -6.36 0.67 -6.99
C ALA A 114 -5.74 2.07 -6.91
N SER A 115 -4.67 2.31 -7.69
CA SER A 115 -3.99 3.59 -7.74
C SER A 115 -3.74 4.06 -9.18
N PRO A 116 -4.79 4.40 -9.96
CA PRO A 116 -4.61 4.82 -11.34
C PRO A 116 -4.01 6.22 -11.44
N ARG A 117 -3.22 6.45 -12.50
CA ARG A 117 -2.51 7.70 -12.77
C ARG A 117 -2.49 7.97 -14.27
N ASN A 118 -2.49 9.24 -14.67
CA ASN A 118 -2.42 9.65 -16.07
C ASN A 118 -0.99 9.95 -16.58
N PHE A 119 0.03 9.74 -15.74
CA PHE A 119 1.43 10.05 -16.03
C PHE A 119 2.30 8.82 -15.83
N ALA A 120 3.45 8.77 -16.52
CA ALA A 120 4.41 7.66 -16.51
C ALA A 120 3.77 6.27 -16.76
N THR A 121 2.69 6.24 -17.56
CA THR A 121 1.95 5.02 -17.95
C THR A 121 2.77 4.07 -18.82
N TRP A 122 3.88 4.54 -19.39
CA TRP A 122 4.87 3.69 -20.07
C TRP A 122 5.41 2.59 -19.14
N ALA A 123 5.55 2.88 -17.84
CA ALA A 123 6.07 1.93 -16.86
C ALA A 123 5.15 0.71 -16.72
N ASP A 124 3.84 0.90 -16.91
CA ASP A 124 2.84 -0.18 -16.81
C ASP A 124 2.98 -1.20 -17.98
N ARG A 125 3.71 -0.84 -19.04
CA ARG A 125 4.02 -1.72 -20.19
C ARG A 125 5.31 -2.52 -20.02
N ILE A 126 6.25 -2.02 -19.22
CA ILE A 126 7.60 -2.59 -19.07
C ILE A 126 7.71 -3.35 -17.75
N ILE A 127 7.14 -2.81 -16.68
CA ILE A 127 7.24 -3.38 -15.33
C ILE A 127 6.07 -4.36 -15.13
N PRO A 128 6.33 -5.63 -14.80
CA PRO A 128 5.28 -6.59 -14.50
C PRO A 128 4.38 -6.12 -13.36
N ARG A 129 3.06 -6.34 -13.48
CA ARG A 129 2.05 -5.92 -12.48
C ARG A 129 2.39 -6.34 -11.04
N TRP A 130 2.91 -7.56 -10.86
CA TRP A 130 3.24 -8.08 -9.52
C TRP A 130 4.34 -7.28 -8.82
N ILE A 131 5.27 -6.63 -9.56
CA ILE A 131 6.30 -5.76 -8.99
C ILE A 131 5.66 -4.52 -8.36
N PHE A 132 4.69 -3.90 -9.04
CA PHE A 132 3.94 -2.78 -8.46
C PHE A 132 3.19 -3.22 -7.19
N HIS A 133 2.62 -4.42 -7.21
CA HIS A 133 1.92 -4.96 -6.04
C HIS A 133 2.87 -5.16 -4.84
N LEU A 134 4.16 -5.44 -5.02
CA LEU A 134 5.10 -5.54 -3.88
C LEU A 134 5.12 -4.25 -3.07
N GLY A 135 5.28 -3.10 -3.74
CA GLY A 135 5.29 -1.80 -3.08
C GLY A 135 3.95 -1.44 -2.45
N GLN A 136 2.84 -1.77 -3.13
CA GLN A 136 1.50 -1.52 -2.61
C GLN A 136 1.17 -2.37 -1.38
N ASN A 137 1.57 -3.65 -1.37
CA ASN A 137 1.39 -4.51 -0.20
C ASN A 137 2.23 -4.00 0.98
N LEU A 138 3.45 -3.51 0.77
CA LEU A 138 4.25 -2.93 1.85
C LEU A 138 3.55 -1.75 2.56
N ILE A 139 2.83 -0.91 1.81
CA ILE A 139 2.01 0.18 2.37
C ILE A 139 0.85 -0.38 3.20
N LEU A 140 0.18 -1.43 2.72
CA LEU A 140 -0.90 -2.08 3.47
C LEU A 140 -0.39 -2.77 4.73
N ASP A 141 0.75 -3.45 4.65
CA ASP A 141 1.33 -4.19 5.76
C ASP A 141 1.83 -3.26 6.88
N SER A 142 2.29 -2.05 6.54
CA SER A 142 2.64 -1.06 7.55
C SER A 142 1.42 -0.57 8.34
N ASP A 143 0.25 -0.49 7.71
CA ASP A 143 -0.96 -0.03 8.37
C ASP A 143 -1.68 -1.14 9.14
N LEU A 144 -1.58 -2.39 8.66
CA LEU A 144 -2.42 -3.51 9.08
C LEU A 144 -2.38 -3.76 10.60
N TYR A 145 -1.19 -3.70 11.21
CA TYR A 145 -1.07 -3.89 12.65
C TYR A 145 -1.69 -2.74 13.46
N LEU A 146 -1.53 -1.49 12.99
CA LEU A 146 -2.13 -0.32 13.63
C LEU A 146 -3.65 -0.39 13.58
N LEU A 147 -4.20 -0.74 12.40
CA LEU A 147 -5.64 -0.93 12.21
C LEU A 147 -6.21 -2.03 13.10
N HIS A 148 -5.50 -3.15 13.25
CA HIS A 148 -5.89 -4.25 14.15
C HIS A 148 -5.98 -3.80 15.61
N VAL A 149 -5.01 -3.00 16.07
CA VAL A 149 -5.03 -2.45 17.44
C VAL A 149 -6.13 -1.39 17.59
N GLU A 150 -6.31 -0.53 16.59
CA GLU A 150 -7.34 0.50 16.59
C GLU A 150 -8.75 -0.10 16.70
N GLU A 151 -9.07 -1.15 15.92
CA GLU A 151 -10.37 -1.82 15.95
C GLU A 151 -10.72 -2.34 17.36
N ARG A 152 -9.74 -2.93 18.05
CA ARG A 152 -9.94 -3.47 19.41
C ARG A 152 -10.21 -2.37 20.42
N LYS A 153 -9.42 -1.30 20.40
CA LYS A 153 -9.66 -0.12 21.27
C LYS A 153 -11.03 0.51 21.01
N LEU A 154 -11.45 0.58 19.75
CA LEU A 154 -12.77 1.08 19.37
C LEU A 154 -13.91 0.16 19.85
N LYS A 155 -13.72 -1.16 19.81
CA LYS A 155 -14.68 -2.13 20.34
C LYS A 155 -14.83 -1.99 21.86
N GLU A 156 -13.72 -1.81 22.60
CA GLU A 156 -13.72 -1.62 24.05
C GLU A 156 -14.43 -0.34 24.49
N ILE A 157 -14.13 0.78 23.82
CA ILE A 157 -14.64 2.11 24.18
C ILE A 157 -16.06 2.36 23.63
N GLY A 158 -16.43 1.65 22.55
CA GLY A 158 -17.70 1.77 21.86
C GLY A 158 -17.69 2.85 20.77
N SER A 159 -18.44 2.60 19.69
CA SER A 159 -18.43 3.43 18.47
C SER A 159 -18.75 4.91 18.69
N TYR A 160 -19.67 5.22 19.61
CA TYR A 160 -20.03 6.61 19.94
C TYR A 160 -18.91 7.37 20.69
N ASN A 161 -18.03 6.64 21.38
CA ASN A 161 -16.94 7.20 22.17
C ASN A 161 -15.59 7.15 21.44
N TRP A 162 -15.58 6.91 20.12
CA TRP A 162 -14.38 6.74 19.30
C TRP A 162 -13.31 7.84 19.50
N HIS A 163 -13.74 9.07 19.81
CA HIS A 163 -12.86 10.21 20.05
C HIS A 163 -11.96 10.06 21.28
N LYS A 164 -12.28 9.14 22.21
CA LYS A 164 -11.40 8.82 23.34
C LYS A 164 -10.22 7.93 22.94
N ALA A 165 -10.31 7.26 21.79
CA ALA A 165 -9.30 6.33 21.30
C ALA A 165 -8.48 6.91 20.13
N CYS A 166 -9.14 7.62 19.21
CA CYS A 166 -8.61 7.87 17.86
C CYS A 166 -8.92 9.31 17.38
N TYR A 167 -8.84 10.31 18.25
CA TYR A 167 -9.06 11.71 17.86
C TYR A 167 -7.92 12.61 18.33
N VAL A 168 -7.43 13.41 17.39
CA VAL A 168 -6.49 14.48 17.63
C VAL A 168 -7.15 15.77 17.13
N PRO A 169 -7.21 16.85 17.94
CA PRO A 169 -7.94 18.07 17.60
C PRO A 169 -7.20 18.91 16.54
N THR A 170 -7.07 18.38 15.32
CA THR A 170 -6.40 19.02 14.19
C THR A 170 -7.28 19.00 12.94
N LYS A 171 -6.98 19.87 11.97
CA LYS A 171 -7.67 19.86 10.68
C LYS A 171 -7.41 18.61 9.85
N ALA A 172 -6.35 17.84 10.12
CA ALA A 172 -6.07 16.61 9.42
C ALA A 172 -7.14 15.54 9.68
N ASP A 173 -7.73 15.54 10.89
CA ASP A 173 -8.77 14.61 11.29
C ASP A 173 -10.16 14.90 10.68
N ALA A 174 -10.33 16.02 9.97
CA ALA A 174 -11.66 16.50 9.56
C ALA A 174 -12.48 15.46 8.78
N ILE A 175 -11.85 14.69 7.89
CA ILE A 175 -12.57 13.64 7.13
C ILE A 175 -12.87 12.40 7.98
N VAL A 176 -12.00 12.04 8.93
CA VAL A 176 -12.24 10.94 9.88
C VAL A 176 -13.41 11.30 10.78
N VAL A 177 -13.42 12.53 11.32
CA VAL A 177 -14.53 13.09 12.11
C VAL A 177 -15.83 13.06 11.29
N ALA A 178 -15.80 13.50 10.02
CA ALA A 178 -16.97 13.48 9.15
C ALA A 178 -17.50 12.06 8.92
N PHE A 179 -16.61 11.10 8.65
CA PHE A 179 -16.97 9.70 8.50
C PHE A 179 -17.60 9.12 9.78
N ARG A 180 -17.02 9.38 10.96
CA ARG A 180 -17.58 8.91 12.23
C ARG A 180 -18.94 9.52 12.54
N ARG A 181 -19.14 10.81 12.25
CA ARG A 181 -20.46 11.47 12.35
C ARG A 181 -21.47 10.86 11.39
N TRP A 182 -21.06 10.59 10.15
CA TRP A 182 -21.89 9.94 9.15
C TRP A 182 -22.30 8.53 9.60
N LEU A 183 -21.35 7.72 10.08
CA LEU A 183 -21.59 6.36 10.57
C LEU A 183 -22.59 6.36 11.73
N ASN A 184 -22.42 7.26 12.69
CA ASN A 184 -23.33 7.37 13.84
C ASN A 184 -24.73 7.83 13.43
N LYS A 185 -24.83 8.79 12.51
CA LYS A 185 -26.10 9.41 12.12
C LYS A 185 -26.91 8.53 11.15
N TYR A 186 -26.27 7.92 10.16
CA TYR A 186 -26.94 7.26 9.05
C TYR A 186 -26.81 5.73 9.05
N ALA A 187 -25.86 5.17 9.81
CA ALA A 187 -25.63 3.72 9.89
C ALA A 187 -25.76 3.17 11.32
N GLY A 188 -26.31 3.93 12.25
CA GLY A 188 -26.52 3.49 13.64
C GLY A 188 -25.23 3.24 14.42
N GLY A 189 -24.11 3.83 13.98
CA GLY A 189 -22.81 3.67 14.64
C GLY A 189 -22.18 2.29 14.46
N GLN A 190 -22.71 1.44 13.57
CA GLN A 190 -22.27 0.06 13.41
C GLN A 190 -22.08 -0.31 11.95
N VAL A 191 -21.35 -1.40 11.73
CA VAL A 191 -21.18 -2.01 10.41
C VAL A 191 -22.23 -3.10 10.25
N ASP A 192 -22.97 -3.06 9.14
CA ASP A 192 -23.86 -4.16 8.76
C ASP A 192 -23.03 -5.28 8.12
N TRP A 193 -22.79 -6.32 8.91
CA TRP A 193 -22.05 -7.52 8.49
C TRP A 193 -22.90 -8.48 7.63
N ARG A 194 -24.17 -8.18 7.36
CA ARG A 194 -25.13 -8.97 6.56
C ARG A 194 -25.41 -10.41 7.05
N GLY A 195 -24.71 -10.89 8.08
CA GLY A 195 -24.86 -12.21 8.69
C GLY A 195 -25.20 -12.17 10.18
N LYS A 196 -25.33 -13.35 10.81
CA LYS A 196 -25.62 -13.49 12.25
C LYS A 196 -24.36 -13.28 13.09
N TYR A 197 -23.86 -12.06 13.13
CA TYR A 197 -22.72 -11.67 13.95
C TYR A 197 -23.18 -10.80 15.12
N ASN A 198 -22.65 -11.07 16.31
CA ASN A 198 -22.85 -10.25 17.51
C ASN A 198 -21.82 -9.09 17.61
N GLY A 199 -20.94 -8.98 16.61
CA GLY A 199 -19.90 -7.94 16.56
C GLY A 199 -18.65 -8.23 17.39
N ASP A 200 -18.51 -9.43 17.95
CA ASP A 200 -17.34 -9.77 18.77
C ASP A 200 -16.12 -10.08 17.93
N LEU A 201 -14.99 -9.54 18.35
CA LEU A 201 -13.73 -9.71 17.65
C LEU A 201 -13.10 -11.06 18.04
N PRO A 202 -12.50 -11.79 17.08
CA PRO A 202 -11.71 -12.97 17.40
C PRO A 202 -10.50 -12.59 18.28
N PRO A 203 -9.83 -13.58 18.91
CA PRO A 203 -8.55 -13.34 19.58
C PRO A 203 -7.52 -12.71 18.65
N THR A 204 -6.57 -11.94 19.19
CA THR A 204 -5.43 -11.46 18.39
C THR A 204 -4.59 -12.64 17.94
N PRO A 205 -4.44 -12.89 16.63
CA PRO A 205 -3.58 -13.96 16.16
C PRO A 205 -2.10 -13.58 16.34
N PRO A 206 -1.17 -14.55 16.27
CA PRO A 206 0.25 -14.26 16.19
C PRO A 206 0.56 -13.30 15.05
N ARG A 207 1.53 -12.41 15.24
CA ARG A 207 1.90 -11.36 14.26
C ARG A 207 2.17 -11.90 12.86
N LYS A 208 2.83 -13.07 12.75
CA LYS A 208 3.09 -13.74 11.47
C LYS A 208 1.82 -14.12 10.72
N GLN A 209 0.78 -14.54 11.43
CA GLN A 209 -0.50 -14.89 10.85
C GLN A 209 -1.30 -13.62 10.48
N LEU A 210 -1.21 -12.57 11.31
CA LEU A 210 -1.86 -11.28 11.03
C LEU A 210 -1.31 -10.63 9.75
N LEU A 211 0.01 -10.69 9.54
CA LEU A 211 0.70 -10.13 8.38
C LEU A 211 0.99 -11.19 7.30
N ASP A 212 0.18 -12.25 7.24
CA ASP A 212 0.34 -13.31 6.24
C ASP A 212 -0.16 -12.83 4.87
N ARG A 213 0.78 -12.33 4.07
CA ARG A 213 0.53 -11.82 2.72
C ARG A 213 0.16 -12.95 1.74
N TYR A 214 0.59 -14.18 2.02
CA TYR A 214 0.35 -15.28 1.11
C TYR A 214 -1.15 -15.54 0.97
N TRP A 215 -1.83 -15.71 2.10
CA TRP A 215 -3.26 -15.98 2.15
C TRP A 215 -4.12 -14.74 1.88
N THR A 216 -3.69 -13.57 2.35
CA THR A 216 -4.46 -12.33 2.17
C THR A 216 -4.38 -11.79 0.74
N HIS A 217 -3.29 -12.04 0.01
CA HIS A 217 -3.07 -11.49 -1.33
C HIS A 217 -2.54 -12.50 -2.35
N THR A 218 -1.37 -13.11 -2.11
CA THR A 218 -0.61 -13.84 -3.16
C THR A 218 -1.44 -14.92 -3.85
N VAL A 219 -2.16 -15.75 -3.10
CA VAL A 219 -2.95 -16.85 -3.68
C VAL A 219 -4.14 -16.37 -4.53
N ASN A 220 -4.73 -15.24 -4.14
CA ASN A 220 -5.94 -14.69 -4.76
C ASN A 220 -5.63 -13.75 -5.93
N CYS A 221 -4.40 -13.23 -6.01
CA CYS A 221 -3.98 -12.33 -7.08
C CYS A 221 -3.32 -13.11 -8.23
N THR A 222 -3.94 -13.12 -9.40
CA THR A 222 -3.44 -13.88 -10.57
C THR A 222 -2.01 -13.52 -10.97
N SER A 223 -1.65 -12.23 -10.97
CA SER A 223 -0.29 -11.79 -11.31
C SER A 223 0.75 -12.18 -10.27
N CYS A 224 0.43 -12.04 -8.97
CA CYS A 224 1.36 -12.38 -7.89
C CYS A 224 1.48 -13.89 -7.71
N ASN A 225 0.40 -14.65 -7.86
CA ASN A 225 0.41 -16.11 -7.82
C ASN A 225 1.27 -16.70 -8.95
N LEU A 226 1.12 -16.17 -10.18
CA LEU A 226 1.94 -16.60 -11.31
C LEU A 226 3.42 -16.31 -11.08
N ALA A 227 3.75 -15.10 -10.62
CA ALA A 227 5.12 -14.73 -10.29
C ALA A 227 5.68 -15.62 -9.17
N TYR A 228 4.92 -15.82 -8.09
CA TYR A 228 5.27 -16.71 -6.99
C TYR A 228 5.61 -18.12 -7.50
N LYS A 229 4.72 -18.75 -8.28
CA LYS A 229 4.95 -20.09 -8.84
C LYS A 229 6.19 -20.13 -9.74
N GLY A 230 6.36 -19.15 -10.62
CA GLY A 230 7.51 -19.07 -11.53
C GLY A 230 8.83 -18.89 -10.79
N LEU A 231 8.87 -18.03 -9.77
CA LEU A 231 10.07 -17.80 -8.96
C LEU A 231 10.42 -19.04 -8.09
N ASN A 232 9.42 -19.74 -7.53
CA ASN A 232 9.68 -21.00 -6.81
C ASN A 232 10.21 -22.08 -7.76
N ALA A 233 9.68 -22.19 -8.99
CA ALA A 233 10.21 -23.11 -9.98
C ALA A 233 11.66 -22.78 -10.35
N LEU A 234 11.99 -21.49 -10.54
CA LEU A 234 13.35 -21.03 -10.79
C LEU A 234 14.29 -21.34 -9.61
N GLU A 235 13.84 -21.16 -8.37
CA GLU A 235 14.61 -21.54 -7.17
C GLU A 235 15.02 -23.02 -7.22
N VAL A 236 14.07 -23.91 -7.51
CA VAL A 236 14.32 -25.35 -7.62
C VAL A 236 15.26 -25.67 -8.77
N VAL A 237 15.07 -25.05 -9.94
CA VAL A 237 15.95 -25.24 -11.11
C VAL A 237 17.39 -24.82 -10.77
N LEU A 238 17.59 -23.70 -10.08
CA LEU A 238 18.92 -23.24 -9.66
C LEU A 238 19.59 -24.23 -8.68
N GLN A 239 18.82 -24.83 -7.76
CA GLN A 239 19.33 -25.86 -6.86
C GLN A 239 19.75 -27.13 -7.62
N ILE A 240 18.90 -27.61 -8.54
CA ILE A 240 19.19 -28.78 -9.37
C ILE A 240 20.41 -28.51 -10.26
N ALA A 241 20.50 -27.33 -10.88
CA ALA A 241 21.64 -26.94 -11.70
C ALA A 241 22.94 -26.91 -10.88
N SER A 242 22.90 -26.38 -9.66
CA SER A 242 24.07 -26.36 -8.76
C SER A 242 24.57 -27.77 -8.46
N ILE A 243 23.68 -28.67 -8.02
CA ILE A 243 24.03 -30.07 -7.70
C ILE A 243 24.49 -30.82 -8.96
N GLY A 244 23.79 -30.63 -10.08
CA GLY A 244 24.11 -31.26 -11.36
C GLY A 244 25.49 -30.86 -11.88
N VAL A 245 25.85 -29.58 -11.81
CA VAL A 245 27.17 -29.09 -12.24
C VAL A 245 28.29 -29.65 -11.34
N ILE A 246 28.07 -29.72 -10.03
CA ILE A 246 29.02 -30.38 -9.10
C ILE A 246 29.17 -31.86 -9.45
N GLY A 247 28.07 -32.56 -9.71
CA GLY A 247 28.07 -33.96 -10.13
C GLY A 247 28.87 -34.19 -11.42
N ILE A 248 28.71 -33.32 -12.43
CA ILE A 248 29.49 -33.38 -13.68
C ILE A 248 30.98 -33.21 -13.40
N VAL A 249 31.36 -32.21 -12.59
CA VAL A 249 32.77 -31.97 -12.24
C VAL A 249 33.37 -33.16 -11.47
N ALA A 250 32.59 -33.76 -10.57
CA ALA A 250 33.02 -34.91 -9.77
C ALA A 250 33.15 -36.20 -10.59
N ALA A 251 32.25 -36.44 -11.55
CA ALA A 251 32.27 -37.61 -12.42
C ALA A 251 33.29 -37.50 -13.58
N ALA A 252 33.75 -36.29 -13.90
CA ALA A 252 34.71 -36.07 -14.98
C ALA A 252 36.06 -36.74 -14.69
N LYS A 253 36.49 -37.62 -15.59
CA LYS A 253 37.80 -38.28 -15.52
C LYS A 253 38.94 -37.26 -15.52
N GLN A 254 40.08 -37.68 -14.96
CA GLN A 254 41.28 -36.85 -14.89
C GLN A 254 41.76 -36.48 -16.30
N GLY A 255 42.01 -35.19 -16.53
CA GLY A 255 42.41 -34.66 -17.85
C GLY A 255 41.27 -34.35 -18.82
N THR A 256 40.02 -34.75 -18.53
CA THR A 256 38.86 -34.43 -19.41
C THR A 256 38.46 -32.95 -19.36
N LEU A 257 38.60 -32.32 -18.20
CA LEU A 257 38.34 -30.89 -18.01
C LEU A 257 39.67 -30.17 -17.76
N SER A 258 39.86 -29.03 -18.41
CA SER A 258 40.95 -28.12 -18.06
C SER A 258 40.76 -27.60 -16.63
N VAL A 259 41.86 -27.20 -16.00
CA VAL A 259 41.84 -26.62 -14.65
C VAL A 259 40.91 -25.40 -14.60
N VAL A 260 40.99 -24.55 -15.63
CA VAL A 260 40.11 -23.38 -15.79
C VAL A 260 38.64 -23.80 -15.87
N ALA A 261 38.31 -24.77 -16.72
CA ALA A 261 36.94 -25.24 -16.88
C ALA A 261 36.36 -25.84 -15.58
N ARG A 262 37.16 -26.61 -14.83
CA ARG A 262 36.76 -27.12 -13.51
C ARG A 262 36.41 -25.99 -12.55
N TYR A 263 37.29 -25.00 -12.40
CA TYR A 263 37.04 -23.87 -11.49
C TYR A 263 35.84 -23.02 -11.94
N SER A 264 35.68 -22.78 -13.23
CA SER A 264 34.50 -22.07 -13.76
C SER A 264 33.20 -22.80 -13.45
N LEU A 265 33.13 -24.13 -13.65
CA LEU A 265 31.93 -24.91 -13.36
C LEU A 265 31.61 -24.92 -11.86
N VAL A 266 32.60 -25.09 -10.99
CA VAL A 266 32.40 -24.99 -9.53
C VAL A 266 31.88 -23.61 -9.14
N THR A 267 32.41 -22.55 -9.77
CA THR A 267 31.97 -21.17 -9.51
C THR A 267 30.52 -20.97 -9.95
N ILE A 268 30.14 -21.46 -11.13
CA ILE A 268 28.75 -21.42 -11.61
C ILE A 268 27.82 -22.17 -10.64
N ALA A 269 28.21 -23.36 -10.19
CA ALA A 269 27.42 -24.12 -9.23
C ALA A 269 27.21 -23.35 -7.92
N LEU A 270 28.27 -22.71 -7.40
CA LEU A 270 28.18 -21.88 -6.21
C LEU A 270 27.26 -20.67 -6.43
N LEU A 271 27.36 -19.99 -7.57
CA LEU A 271 26.49 -18.86 -7.91
C LEU A 271 25.02 -19.28 -8.02
N CYS A 272 24.74 -20.43 -8.66
CA CYS A 272 23.38 -20.98 -8.70
C CYS A 272 22.83 -21.26 -7.30
N PHE A 273 23.65 -21.85 -6.41
CA PHE A 273 23.23 -22.10 -5.03
C PHE A 273 22.95 -20.80 -4.27
N VAL A 274 23.88 -19.84 -4.30
CA VAL A 274 23.72 -18.54 -3.64
C VAL A 274 22.50 -17.80 -4.18
N ALA A 275 22.31 -17.78 -5.50
CA ALA A 275 21.14 -17.19 -6.14
C ALA A 275 19.85 -17.86 -5.69
N SER A 276 19.82 -19.19 -5.55
CA SER A 276 18.64 -19.91 -5.05
C SER A 276 18.30 -19.52 -3.60
N ARG A 277 19.29 -19.36 -2.73
CA ARG A 277 19.08 -18.98 -1.33
C ARG A 277 18.60 -17.54 -1.20
N TRP A 278 19.19 -16.64 -1.98
CA TRP A 278 18.72 -15.27 -2.08
C TRP A 278 17.28 -15.23 -2.60
N LEU A 279 16.96 -16.00 -3.64
CA LEU A 279 15.63 -16.05 -4.24
C LEU A 279 14.60 -16.61 -3.26
N SER A 280 14.93 -17.67 -2.51
CA SER A 280 14.08 -18.23 -1.45
C SER A 280 13.72 -17.18 -0.38
N HIS A 281 14.72 -16.43 0.10
CA HIS A 281 14.49 -15.32 1.03
C HIS A 281 13.68 -14.18 0.41
N PHE A 282 13.96 -13.83 -0.85
CA PHE A 282 13.17 -12.84 -1.60
C PHE A 282 11.70 -13.27 -1.71
N ILE A 283 11.44 -14.52 -2.06
CA ILE A 283 10.10 -15.09 -2.18
C ILE A 283 9.38 -15.01 -0.84
N TYR A 284 10.00 -15.49 0.23
CA TYR A 284 9.39 -15.48 1.56
C TYR A 284 9.06 -14.04 2.00
N LYS A 285 10.03 -13.13 1.91
CA LYS A 285 9.84 -11.73 2.33
C LYS A 285 8.77 -10.99 1.52
N ASN A 286 8.68 -11.25 0.22
CA ASN A 286 7.79 -10.51 -0.68
C ASN A 286 6.42 -11.16 -0.90
N PHE A 287 6.27 -12.46 -0.67
CA PHE A 287 5.01 -13.17 -0.94
C PHE A 287 4.36 -13.82 0.29
N HIS A 288 5.10 -13.99 1.40
CA HIS A 288 4.58 -14.60 2.64
C HIS A 288 4.46 -13.62 3.78
N PHE A 289 5.59 -13.07 4.25
CA PHE A 289 5.60 -12.25 5.45
C PHE A 289 6.67 -11.18 5.36
N HIS A 290 6.27 -9.95 5.63
CA HIS A 290 7.18 -8.83 5.81
C HIS A 290 6.82 -8.11 7.08
N ASP A 291 7.72 -8.15 8.06
CA ASP A 291 7.47 -7.43 9.30
C ASP A 291 7.63 -5.92 9.10
N TYR A 292 6.73 -5.16 9.72
CA TYR A 292 6.79 -3.71 9.75
C TYR A 292 6.79 -3.20 11.19
N ASP A 293 7.99 -2.92 11.70
CA ASP A 293 8.17 -2.26 12.98
C ASP A 293 8.42 -0.76 12.77
N HIS A 294 7.55 0.06 13.34
CA HIS A 294 7.65 1.53 13.25
C HIS A 294 8.74 2.08 14.17
N ALA A 295 9.17 1.34 15.20
CA ALA A 295 10.15 1.82 16.16
C ALA A 295 11.60 1.76 15.65
N PHE A 296 11.87 0.91 14.65
CA PHE A 296 13.21 0.64 14.14
C PHE A 296 13.41 1.05 12.67
N ARG A 297 12.50 1.85 12.11
CA ARG A 297 12.62 2.45 10.79
C ARG A 297 12.76 3.96 10.90
#